data_AF-A0A420XTD4-F1
#
_entry.id   AF-A0A420XTD4-F1
#
_cell.length_a   1.000
_cell.length_b   1.000
_cell.length_c   1.000
_cell.angle_alpha   90.00
_cell.angle_beta   90.00
_cell.angle_gamma   90.00
#
_symmetry.space_group_name_H-M   'P 1'
#
loop_
_entity.id
_entity.type
_entity.pdbx_description
1 polymer ?
#
loop_
_entity_poly.entity_id
_entity_poly.type
_entity_poly.pdbx_seq_one_letter_code
_entity_poly.pdbx_strand_id
1 'polypeptide(L)'
;MQAAGTVVHRPGPEGPEVLLVHRPRYDDWSFPKGKLDGDEHVVLAAVRETREESGLGVRLERPLRTQRYTVSGRPKEVRYWAATATGGEFTANDEVDEVAWLPVPAARERLTWSRDTTLLDDVERGPLPTTAVVVLRHCRAVPRDDWAADDDLRPLDALGVASAAALAPVLAAYAPRRILCSDTVRTLETVRRLAEQEGIAVEVTPMLGTSAISAAPAAAQAAADAVRSSTEPVLLCTHRQVVRDVLGGLMRTTDEKPPQTTLQPGEFFVLHFAAGVFVALERHSGV
;
A
#
# COMPACT_ATOMS: atom_id res chain seq x y z
N MET A 1 10.21 -8.09 -17.45
CA MET A 1 8.76 -7.87 -17.44
C MET A 1 8.31 -7.74 -16.00
N GLN A 2 7.54 -6.71 -15.68
CA GLN A 2 6.99 -6.48 -14.35
C GLN A 2 5.50 -6.83 -14.35
N ALA A 3 5.03 -7.37 -13.24
CA ALA A 3 3.65 -7.77 -13.03
C ALA A 3 3.30 -7.63 -11.54
N ALA A 4 2.01 -7.55 -11.27
CA ALA A 4 1.50 -7.41 -9.92
C ALA A 4 0.21 -8.22 -9.76
N GLY A 5 -0.07 -8.64 -8.53
CA GLY A 5 -1.27 -9.40 -8.22
C GLY A 5 -1.59 -9.44 -6.75
N THR A 6 -2.65 -10.16 -6.41
CA THR A 6 -3.09 -10.30 -5.03
C THR A 6 -3.39 -11.75 -4.68
N VAL A 7 -3.25 -12.08 -3.41
CA VAL A 7 -3.91 -13.23 -2.80
C VAL A 7 -5.06 -12.67 -2.00
N VAL A 8 -6.24 -12.62 -2.62
CA VAL A 8 -7.46 -12.16 -1.94
C VAL A 8 -7.88 -13.23 -0.95
N HIS A 9 -8.11 -12.83 0.29
CA HIS A 9 -8.53 -13.73 1.36
C HIS A 9 -9.81 -13.25 2.03
N ARG A 10 -10.48 -14.18 2.70
CA ARG A 10 -11.61 -13.92 3.59
C ARG A 10 -11.61 -14.91 4.76
N PRO A 11 -12.26 -14.60 5.89
CA PRO A 11 -12.47 -15.58 6.94
C PRO A 11 -13.29 -16.78 6.42
N GLY A 12 -12.83 -17.99 6.72
CA GLY A 12 -13.55 -19.24 6.53
C GLY A 12 -13.76 -19.97 7.86
N PRO A 13 -14.47 -21.11 7.84
CA PRO A 13 -14.82 -21.85 9.06
C PRO A 13 -13.62 -22.45 9.80
N GLU A 14 -12.58 -22.89 9.08
CA GLU A 14 -11.41 -23.57 9.64
C GLU A 14 -10.11 -22.75 9.48
N GLY A 15 -10.20 -21.53 8.98
CA GLY A 15 -9.06 -20.69 8.60
C GLY A 15 -9.40 -19.77 7.43
N PRO A 16 -8.42 -19.02 6.90
CA PRO A 16 -8.66 -18.17 5.74
C PRO A 16 -9.00 -19.01 4.50
N GLU A 17 -9.99 -18.55 3.74
CA GLU A 17 -10.20 -18.96 2.36
C GLU A 17 -9.51 -17.95 1.43
N VAL A 18 -8.99 -18.45 0.32
CA VAL A 18 -8.34 -17.62 -0.71
C VAL A 18 -9.06 -17.74 -2.04
N LEU A 19 -8.98 -16.69 -2.84
CA LEU A 19 -9.53 -16.64 -4.19
C LEU A 19 -8.52 -17.17 -5.20
N LEU A 20 -8.95 -18.13 -6.02
CA LEU A 20 -8.27 -18.53 -7.25
C LEU A 20 -9.13 -18.19 -8.46
N VAL A 21 -8.48 -17.93 -9.58
CA VAL A 21 -9.11 -17.70 -10.89
C VAL A 21 -8.68 -18.79 -11.87
N HIS A 22 -9.60 -19.24 -12.71
CA HIS A 22 -9.35 -20.15 -13.82
C HIS A 22 -9.20 -19.38 -15.13
N ARG A 23 -8.19 -19.71 -15.94
CA ARG A 23 -7.97 -19.07 -17.23
C ARG A 23 -8.10 -20.10 -18.36
N PRO A 24 -9.15 -20.04 -19.19
CA PRO A 24 -9.42 -21.07 -20.20
C PRO A 24 -8.35 -21.12 -21.28
N ARG A 25 -7.67 -19.99 -21.55
CA ARG A 25 -6.54 -19.94 -22.51
C ARG A 25 -5.39 -20.89 -22.16
N TYR A 26 -5.16 -21.12 -20.87
CA TYR A 26 -4.06 -21.94 -20.36
C TYR A 26 -4.54 -23.21 -19.66
N ASP A 27 -5.85 -23.34 -19.43
CA ASP A 27 -6.46 -24.37 -18.59
C ASP A 27 -5.76 -24.44 -17.21
N ASP A 28 -5.58 -23.25 -16.59
CA ASP A 28 -4.83 -23.11 -15.36
C ASP A 28 -5.57 -22.35 -14.26
N TRP A 29 -5.30 -22.76 -13.01
CA TRP A 29 -5.73 -22.11 -11.80
C TRP A 29 -4.56 -21.37 -11.18
N SER A 30 -4.74 -20.06 -10.97
CA SER A 30 -3.72 -19.20 -10.35
C SER A 30 -4.35 -18.09 -9.52
N PHE A 31 -3.51 -17.32 -8.83
CA PHE A 31 -3.94 -16.07 -8.21
C PHE A 31 -4.12 -14.96 -9.26
N PRO A 32 -5.01 -13.98 -9.00
CA PRO A 32 -5.16 -12.82 -9.85
C PRO A 32 -3.85 -12.05 -10.00
N LYS A 33 -3.44 -11.77 -11.24
CA LYS A 33 -2.20 -11.04 -11.58
C LYS A 33 -2.05 -10.82 -13.09
N GLY A 34 -1.57 -9.64 -13.43
CA GLY A 34 -1.11 -9.35 -14.79
C GLY A 34 -0.02 -8.30 -14.84
N LYS A 35 0.21 -7.76 -16.04
CA LYS A 35 1.39 -6.94 -16.34
C LYS A 35 1.08 -5.49 -15.99
N LEU A 36 2.14 -4.73 -15.69
CA LEU A 36 2.00 -3.28 -15.62
C LEU A 36 1.75 -2.71 -17.02
N ASP A 37 0.86 -1.73 -17.10
CA ASP A 37 0.58 -0.99 -18.33
C ASP A 37 1.42 0.29 -18.40
N GLY A 38 2.35 0.36 -19.35
CA GLY A 38 3.20 1.54 -19.53
C GLY A 38 4.02 1.88 -18.28
N ASP A 39 3.77 3.05 -17.70
CA ASP A 39 4.38 3.59 -16.48
C ASP A 39 3.50 3.43 -15.23
N GLU A 40 2.47 2.58 -15.29
CA GLU A 40 1.57 2.27 -14.18
C GLU A 40 2.33 1.86 -12.91
N HIS A 41 1.89 2.43 -11.78
CA HIS A 41 2.45 2.07 -10.48
C HIS A 41 2.07 0.62 -10.11
N VAL A 42 3.02 -0.15 -9.58
CA VAL A 42 2.85 -1.59 -9.30
C VAL A 42 1.65 -1.93 -8.40
N VAL A 43 1.32 -1.05 -7.46
CA VAL A 43 0.15 -1.16 -6.59
C VAL A 43 -1.17 -1.04 -7.37
N LEU A 44 -1.23 -0.14 -8.36
CA LEU A 44 -2.41 0.01 -9.22
C LEU A 44 -2.60 -1.22 -10.09
N ALA A 45 -1.52 -1.75 -10.66
CA ALA A 45 -1.56 -3.00 -11.42
C ALA A 45 -2.13 -4.14 -10.56
N ALA A 46 -1.71 -4.29 -9.29
CA ALA A 46 -2.25 -5.34 -8.42
C ALA A 46 -3.78 -5.22 -8.24
N VAL A 47 -4.28 -4.01 -7.99
CA VAL A 47 -5.71 -3.76 -7.76
C VAL A 47 -6.51 -3.90 -9.05
N ARG A 48 -6.01 -3.32 -10.15
CA ARG A 48 -6.64 -3.38 -11.48
C ARG A 48 -6.79 -4.83 -11.94
N GLU A 49 -5.69 -5.59 -11.95
CA GLU A 49 -5.67 -6.98 -12.40
C GLU A 49 -6.58 -7.86 -11.53
N THR A 50 -6.59 -7.62 -10.21
CA THR A 50 -7.54 -8.31 -9.33
C THR A 50 -8.98 -8.03 -9.71
N ARG A 51 -9.32 -6.76 -9.99
CA ARG A 51 -10.67 -6.37 -10.38
C ARG A 51 -11.06 -6.91 -11.76
N GLU A 52 -10.14 -6.90 -12.72
CA GLU A 52 -10.36 -7.41 -14.08
C GLU A 52 -10.58 -8.93 -14.08
N GLU A 53 -9.72 -9.68 -13.38
CA GLU A 53 -9.78 -11.15 -13.37
C GLU A 53 -10.86 -11.70 -12.43
N SER A 54 -11.28 -10.97 -11.39
CA SER A 54 -12.25 -11.49 -10.39
C SER A 54 -13.51 -10.66 -10.18
N GLY A 55 -13.61 -9.47 -10.75
CA GLY A 55 -14.70 -8.52 -10.47
C GLY A 55 -14.65 -7.87 -9.08
N LEU A 56 -13.69 -8.23 -8.23
CA LEU A 56 -13.64 -7.76 -6.84
C LEU A 56 -12.85 -6.45 -6.70
N GLY A 57 -13.42 -5.53 -5.93
CA GLY A 57 -12.65 -4.46 -5.29
C GLY A 57 -11.86 -5.03 -4.11
N VAL A 58 -10.65 -4.51 -3.89
CA VAL A 58 -9.78 -4.98 -2.81
C VAL A 58 -9.09 -3.84 -2.06
N ARG A 59 -8.82 -4.08 -0.79
CA ARG A 59 -7.90 -3.30 0.04
C ARG A 59 -6.61 -4.10 0.20
N LEU A 60 -5.48 -3.52 -0.18
CA LEU A 60 -4.19 -4.16 -0.03
C LEU A 60 -3.74 -4.22 1.43
N GLU A 61 -3.10 -5.33 1.76
CA GLU A 61 -2.54 -5.66 3.07
C GLU A 61 -1.03 -5.90 2.92
N ARG A 62 -0.43 -6.69 3.83
CA ARG A 62 1.01 -6.92 3.82
C ARG A 62 1.51 -7.47 2.48
N PRO A 63 2.71 -7.06 2.03
CA PRO A 63 3.33 -7.65 0.86
C PRO A 63 3.61 -9.13 1.12
N LEU A 64 3.46 -9.94 0.09
CA LEU A 64 3.89 -11.34 0.06
C LEU A 64 5.21 -11.44 -0.70
N ARG A 65 5.78 -12.65 -0.78
CA ARG A 65 7.03 -12.85 -1.52
C ARG A 65 6.88 -12.43 -2.99
N THR A 66 7.93 -11.80 -3.51
CA THR A 66 8.05 -11.53 -4.94
C THR A 66 8.47 -12.80 -5.67
N GLN A 67 7.71 -13.21 -6.70
CA GLN A 67 8.09 -14.32 -7.56
C GLN A 67 8.94 -13.84 -8.74
N ARG A 68 10.02 -14.57 -9.05
CA ARG A 68 10.90 -14.30 -10.19
C ARG A 68 11.12 -15.56 -11.00
N TYR A 69 10.77 -15.52 -12.29
CA TYR A 69 10.89 -16.66 -13.19
C TYR A 69 11.01 -16.21 -14.65
N THR A 70 11.38 -17.12 -15.55
CA THR A 70 11.57 -16.81 -16.97
C THR A 70 10.35 -17.25 -17.78
N VAL A 71 9.85 -16.38 -18.67
CA VAL A 71 8.79 -16.68 -19.62
C VAL A 71 9.30 -16.38 -21.02
N SER A 72 9.30 -17.39 -21.91
CA SER A 72 9.78 -17.26 -23.29
C SER A 72 11.17 -16.60 -23.39
N GLY A 73 12.09 -17.01 -22.50
CA GLY A 73 13.46 -16.49 -22.44
C GLY A 73 13.62 -15.10 -21.79
N ARG A 74 12.54 -14.46 -21.32
CA ARG A 74 12.59 -13.14 -20.68
C ARG A 74 12.30 -13.22 -19.18
N PRO A 75 13.05 -12.50 -18.32
CA PRO A 75 12.77 -12.47 -16.89
C PRO A 75 11.43 -11.78 -16.60
N LYS A 76 10.63 -12.41 -15.75
CA LYS A 76 9.37 -11.91 -15.21
C LYS A 76 9.47 -11.82 -13.69
N GLU A 77 9.16 -10.66 -13.15
CA GLU A 77 9.00 -10.40 -11.73
C GLU A 77 7.51 -10.14 -11.45
N VAL A 78 6.95 -10.78 -10.42
CA VAL A 78 5.57 -10.58 -9.97
C VAL A 78 5.58 -10.21 -8.51
N ARG A 79 5.05 -9.03 -8.17
CA ARG A 79 4.85 -8.61 -6.78
C ARG A 79 3.43 -8.94 -6.34
N TYR A 80 3.30 -9.49 -5.14
CA TYR A 80 2.03 -9.91 -4.59
C TYR A 80 1.76 -9.22 -3.26
N TRP A 81 0.49 -8.98 -3.00
CA TRP A 81 -0.03 -8.54 -1.72
C TRP A 81 -1.09 -9.51 -1.23
N ALA A 82 -1.16 -9.72 0.09
CA ALA A 82 -2.43 -10.17 0.66
C ALA A 82 -3.46 -9.05 0.46
N ALA A 83 -4.71 -9.40 0.28
CA ALA A 83 -5.76 -8.41 0.09
C ALA A 83 -7.09 -8.88 0.69
N THR A 84 -7.84 -7.94 1.27
CA THR A 84 -9.23 -8.19 1.70
C THR A 84 -10.18 -7.68 0.63
N ALA A 85 -11.18 -8.47 0.25
CA ALA A 85 -12.25 -8.04 -0.65
C ALA A 85 -13.08 -6.93 0.00
N THR A 86 -13.32 -5.83 -0.72
CA THR A 86 -14.12 -4.69 -0.27
C THR A 86 -15.50 -4.62 -0.91
N GLY A 87 -15.77 -5.51 -1.88
CA GLY A 87 -17.03 -5.62 -2.60
C GLY A 87 -16.80 -6.09 -4.03
N GLY A 88 -17.88 -6.10 -4.82
CA GLY A 88 -17.87 -6.63 -6.19
C GLY A 88 -18.33 -8.08 -6.27
N GLU A 89 -18.58 -8.52 -7.49
CA GLU A 89 -19.04 -9.86 -7.82
C GLU A 89 -18.36 -10.29 -9.12
N PHE A 90 -17.98 -11.57 -9.20
CA PHE A 90 -17.36 -12.10 -10.38
C PHE A 90 -18.35 -12.19 -11.54
N THR A 91 -17.90 -11.78 -12.72
CA THR A 91 -18.57 -12.04 -13.99
C THR A 91 -17.52 -12.60 -14.94
N ALA A 92 -17.80 -13.76 -15.53
CA ALA A 92 -16.93 -14.38 -16.50
C ALA A 92 -16.62 -13.42 -17.66
N ASN A 93 -15.37 -13.42 -18.10
CA ASN A 93 -14.85 -12.58 -19.16
C ASN A 93 -13.89 -13.36 -20.07
N ASP A 94 -13.28 -12.68 -21.04
CA ASP A 94 -12.42 -13.32 -22.04
C ASP A 94 -11.14 -13.94 -21.44
N GLU A 95 -10.73 -13.50 -20.24
CA GLU A 95 -9.51 -13.96 -19.58
C GLU A 95 -9.78 -14.99 -18.47
N VAL A 96 -10.89 -14.84 -17.73
CA VAL A 96 -11.28 -15.69 -16.62
C VAL A 96 -12.73 -16.13 -16.75
N ASP A 97 -12.98 -17.43 -16.77
CA ASP A 97 -14.30 -18.04 -16.86
C ASP A 97 -14.85 -18.56 -15.52
N GLU A 98 -13.97 -18.84 -14.55
CA GLU A 98 -14.35 -19.36 -13.23
C GLU A 98 -13.50 -18.74 -12.11
N VAL A 99 -14.11 -18.55 -10.94
CA VAL A 99 -13.42 -18.24 -9.68
C VAL A 99 -13.81 -19.22 -8.59
N ALA A 100 -12.88 -19.51 -7.69
CA ALA A 100 -13.12 -20.38 -6.55
C ALA A 100 -12.57 -19.77 -5.26
N TRP A 101 -13.41 -19.72 -4.23
CA TRP A 101 -12.98 -19.48 -2.85
C TRP A 101 -12.70 -20.83 -2.21
N LEU A 102 -11.45 -21.05 -1.79
CA LEU A 102 -11.01 -22.33 -1.27
C LEU A 102 -10.26 -22.15 0.05
N PRO A 103 -10.46 -23.03 1.04
CA PRO A 103 -9.53 -23.16 2.17
C PRO A 103 -8.10 -23.39 1.65
N VAL A 104 -7.10 -22.89 2.38
CA VAL A 104 -5.69 -22.96 1.96
C VAL A 104 -5.24 -24.37 1.53
N PRO A 105 -5.57 -25.47 2.25
CA PRO A 105 -5.21 -26.82 1.80
C PRO A 105 -5.80 -27.19 0.43
N ALA A 106 -7.07 -26.87 0.18
CA ALA A 106 -7.72 -27.13 -1.10
C ALA A 106 -7.19 -26.23 -2.22
N ALA A 107 -6.88 -24.96 -1.91
CA ALA A 107 -6.23 -24.05 -2.86
C ALA A 107 -4.86 -24.58 -3.29
N ARG A 108 -4.10 -25.19 -2.37
CA ARG A 108 -2.79 -25.79 -2.64
C ARG A 108 -2.87 -26.94 -3.65
N GLU A 109 -3.91 -27.77 -3.55
CA GLU A 109 -4.19 -28.87 -4.49
C GLU A 109 -4.72 -28.35 -5.83
N ARG A 110 -5.47 -27.25 -5.82
CA ARG A 110 -6.10 -26.68 -7.03
C ARG A 110 -5.12 -25.89 -7.91
N LEU A 111 -4.13 -25.23 -7.33
CA LEU A 111 -3.16 -24.41 -8.07
C LEU A 111 -2.38 -25.24 -9.10
N THR A 112 -2.44 -24.83 -10.37
CA THR A 112 -1.73 -25.53 -11.46
C THR A 112 -0.21 -25.38 -11.34
N TRP A 113 0.26 -24.25 -10.83
CA TRP A 113 1.69 -23.95 -10.77
C TRP A 113 2.24 -24.10 -9.35
N SER A 114 3.17 -25.03 -9.15
CA SER A 114 3.80 -25.28 -7.85
C SER A 114 4.42 -24.03 -7.21
N ARG A 115 4.95 -23.10 -8.01
CA ARG A 115 5.48 -21.81 -7.53
C ARG A 115 4.44 -20.98 -6.78
N ASP A 116 3.17 -21.04 -7.19
CA ASP A 116 2.10 -20.24 -6.58
C ASP A 116 1.74 -20.78 -5.20
N THR A 117 1.95 -22.07 -4.91
CA THR A 117 1.74 -22.64 -3.57
C THR A 117 2.61 -21.97 -2.50
N THR A 118 3.74 -21.37 -2.90
CA THR A 118 4.62 -20.65 -1.97
C THR A 118 3.99 -19.36 -1.42
N LEU A 119 3.01 -18.78 -2.11
CA LEU A 119 2.22 -17.64 -1.60
C LEU A 119 1.25 -18.09 -0.51
N LEU A 120 0.73 -19.31 -0.58
CA LEU A 120 -0.10 -19.89 0.48
C LEU A 120 0.70 -20.06 1.77
N ASP A 121 1.98 -20.43 1.67
CA ASP A 121 2.86 -20.49 2.84
C ASP A 121 2.99 -19.11 3.51
N ASP A 122 3.02 -18.02 2.74
CA ASP A 122 3.08 -16.67 3.30
C ASP A 122 1.78 -16.29 4.01
N VAL A 123 0.63 -16.67 3.43
CA VAL A 123 -0.70 -16.52 4.03
C VAL A 123 -0.75 -17.23 5.38
N GLU A 124 -0.31 -18.48 5.47
CA GLU A 124 -0.34 -19.28 6.70
C GLU A 124 0.65 -18.78 7.76
N ARG A 125 1.82 -18.26 7.36
CA ARG A 125 2.91 -17.90 8.28
C ARG A 125 2.72 -16.61 9.05
N GLY A 126 1.82 -15.74 8.62
CA GLY A 126 1.70 -14.42 9.23
C GLY A 126 0.26 -13.97 9.37
N PRO A 127 0.06 -12.93 10.18
CA PRO A 127 -1.28 -12.49 10.53
C PRO A 127 -2.02 -11.93 9.31
N LEU A 128 -3.31 -12.21 9.27
CA LEU A 128 -4.29 -11.63 8.35
C LEU A 128 -5.61 -11.41 9.12
N PRO A 129 -6.33 -10.30 8.87
CA PRO A 129 -5.92 -9.17 8.04
C PRO A 129 -4.80 -8.34 8.70
N THR A 130 -4.04 -7.58 7.89
CA THR A 130 -3.21 -6.48 8.41
C THR A 130 -3.83 -5.11 8.14
N THR A 131 -3.50 -4.15 9.01
CA THR A 131 -3.88 -2.73 8.89
C THR A 131 -2.67 -1.93 8.44
N ALA A 132 -2.84 -1.12 7.39
CA ALA A 132 -1.76 -0.32 6.81
C ALA A 132 -1.67 1.06 7.51
N VAL A 133 -0.46 1.47 7.85
CA VAL A 133 -0.10 2.85 8.19
C VAL A 133 0.85 3.36 7.11
N VAL A 134 0.37 4.28 6.28
CA VAL A 134 1.14 4.89 5.20
C VAL A 134 1.89 6.10 5.73
N VAL A 135 3.20 6.18 5.51
CA VAL A 135 4.04 7.35 5.84
C VAL A 135 4.50 7.99 4.55
N LEU A 136 3.84 9.08 4.16
CA LEU A 136 4.04 9.81 2.92
C LEU A 136 4.88 11.07 3.17
N ARG A 137 5.94 11.26 2.39
CA ARG A 137 6.57 12.58 2.26
C ARG A 137 5.77 13.41 1.26
N HIS A 138 5.50 14.68 1.59
CA HIS A 138 4.83 15.60 0.67
C HIS A 138 5.46 15.59 -0.75
N CYS A 139 4.63 15.87 -1.76
CA CYS A 139 5.06 16.00 -3.14
C CYS A 139 5.96 17.21 -3.36
N ARG A 140 6.52 17.33 -4.56
CA ARG A 140 7.45 18.41 -4.90
C ARG A 140 6.81 19.78 -4.67
N ALA A 141 7.51 20.64 -3.95
CA ALA A 141 7.08 22.00 -3.64
C ALA A 141 7.94 23.01 -4.39
N VAL A 142 7.41 24.23 -4.56
CA VAL A 142 8.16 25.37 -5.13
C VAL A 142 9.53 25.47 -4.45
N PRO A 143 10.65 25.67 -5.16
CA PRO A 143 11.96 25.81 -4.52
C PRO A 143 11.96 26.88 -3.43
N ARG A 144 12.72 26.66 -2.35
CA ARG A 144 12.76 27.60 -1.21
C ARG A 144 13.26 28.98 -1.61
N ASP A 145 14.27 29.04 -2.48
CA ASP A 145 14.86 30.30 -2.95
C ASP A 145 13.90 31.11 -3.84
N ASP A 146 12.87 30.45 -4.39
CA ASP A 146 11.84 31.06 -5.23
C ASP A 146 10.56 31.42 -4.43
N TRP A 147 10.58 31.29 -3.10
CA TRP A 147 9.44 31.55 -2.22
C TRP A 147 9.77 32.64 -1.19
N ALA A 148 9.11 33.80 -1.31
CA ALA A 148 9.41 34.97 -0.50
C ALA A 148 8.68 35.04 0.85
N ALA A 149 7.65 34.21 1.07
CA ALA A 149 6.84 34.21 2.29
C ALA A 149 7.29 33.11 3.27
N ASP A 150 6.51 32.90 4.33
CA ASP A 150 6.73 31.82 5.30
C ASP A 150 6.84 30.44 4.61
N ASP A 151 7.87 29.64 4.93
CA ASP A 151 8.10 28.31 4.36
C ASP A 151 6.91 27.37 4.62
N ASP A 152 6.14 27.58 5.68
CA ASP A 152 4.97 26.75 5.99
C ASP A 152 3.80 27.02 5.03
N LEU A 153 3.77 28.19 4.40
CA LEU A 153 2.81 28.57 3.36
C LEU A 153 3.23 28.13 1.94
N ARG A 154 4.44 27.57 1.77
CA ARG A 154 4.98 27.20 0.46
C ARG A 154 4.18 26.05 -0.17
N PRO A 155 3.60 26.26 -1.37
CA PRO A 155 2.73 25.27 -2.02
C PRO A 155 3.50 24.22 -2.81
N LEU A 156 2.77 23.23 -3.32
CA LEU A 156 3.27 22.35 -4.37
C LEU A 156 3.59 23.15 -5.64
N ASP A 157 4.59 22.70 -6.40
CA ASP A 157 4.78 23.19 -7.77
C ASP A 157 3.90 22.41 -8.76
N ALA A 158 3.88 22.81 -10.03
CA ALA A 158 3.02 22.18 -11.04
C ALA A 158 3.26 20.66 -11.18
N LEU A 159 4.52 20.21 -11.05
CA LEU A 159 4.85 18.79 -11.07
C LEU A 159 4.37 18.10 -9.79
N GLY A 160 4.55 18.74 -8.62
CA GLY A 160 4.05 18.23 -7.35
C GLY A 160 2.54 18.07 -7.32
N VAL A 161 1.79 19.00 -7.91
CA VAL A 161 0.32 18.88 -8.05
C VAL A 161 -0.05 17.68 -8.92
N ALA A 162 0.65 17.48 -10.05
CA ALA A 162 0.42 16.33 -10.91
C ALA A 162 0.75 14.99 -10.21
N SER A 163 1.90 14.89 -9.53
CA SER A 163 2.27 13.70 -8.75
C SER A 163 1.29 13.43 -7.61
N ALA A 164 0.80 14.47 -6.91
CA ALA A 164 -0.20 14.30 -5.86
C ALA A 164 -1.52 13.73 -6.41
N ALA A 165 -1.95 14.18 -7.58
CA ALA A 165 -3.14 13.66 -8.24
C ALA A 165 -2.97 12.19 -8.68
N ALA A 166 -1.82 11.82 -9.21
CA ALA A 166 -1.53 10.46 -9.63
C ALA A 166 -1.24 9.51 -8.44
N LEU A 167 -0.76 10.01 -7.30
CA LEU A 167 -0.59 9.23 -6.06
C LEU A 167 -1.91 8.88 -5.40
N ALA A 168 -2.95 9.71 -5.56
CA ALA A 168 -4.24 9.50 -4.89
C ALA A 168 -4.79 8.07 -5.08
N PRO A 169 -4.93 7.51 -6.30
CA PRO A 169 -5.40 6.14 -6.47
C PRO A 169 -4.43 5.09 -5.90
N VAL A 170 -3.11 5.36 -5.89
CA VAL A 170 -2.11 4.45 -5.31
C VAL A 170 -2.32 4.33 -3.80
N LEU A 171 -2.52 5.47 -3.13
CA LEU A 171 -2.74 5.54 -1.69
C LEU A 171 -4.13 4.99 -1.31
N ALA A 172 -5.14 5.20 -2.17
CA ALA A 172 -6.48 4.65 -2.00
C ALA A 172 -6.53 3.12 -2.01
N ALA A 173 -5.56 2.45 -2.67
CA ALA A 173 -5.45 0.98 -2.65
C ALA A 173 -5.27 0.39 -1.24
N TYR A 174 -4.75 1.17 -0.29
CA TYR A 174 -4.62 0.78 1.12
C TYR A 174 -5.84 1.20 1.96
N ALA A 175 -6.82 1.87 1.35
CA ALA A 175 -8.08 2.35 1.93
C ALA A 175 -7.93 3.07 3.29
N PRO A 176 -7.13 4.15 3.37
CA PRO A 176 -7.05 4.96 4.58
C PRO A 176 -8.43 5.47 4.99
N ARG A 177 -8.71 5.45 6.29
CA ARG A 177 -9.93 6.05 6.88
C ARG A 177 -9.66 7.37 7.58
N ARG A 178 -8.39 7.64 7.86
CA ARG A 178 -7.92 8.86 8.51
C ARG A 178 -6.64 9.35 7.86
N ILE A 179 -6.53 10.66 7.70
CA ILE A 179 -5.32 11.32 7.21
C ILE A 179 -4.83 12.26 8.30
N LEU A 180 -3.65 11.98 8.85
CA LEU A 180 -2.95 12.84 9.79
C LEU A 180 -1.86 13.59 9.02
N CYS A 181 -1.91 14.92 9.04
CA CYS A 181 -1.09 15.74 8.16
C CYS A 181 -0.40 16.85 8.93
N SER A 182 0.84 17.17 8.59
CA SER A 182 1.43 18.45 9.01
C SER A 182 0.57 19.64 8.54
N ASP A 183 0.63 20.70 9.32
CA ASP A 183 0.03 22.02 9.10
C ASP A 183 0.57 22.83 7.92
N THR A 184 1.61 22.37 7.21
CA THR A 184 2.13 23.11 6.05
C THR A 184 1.24 22.98 4.81
N VAL A 185 1.22 24.00 3.95
CA VAL A 185 0.42 24.00 2.72
C VAL A 185 0.78 22.82 1.80
N ARG A 186 2.07 22.59 1.53
CA ARG A 186 2.53 21.47 0.67
C ARG A 186 2.09 20.07 1.14
N THR A 187 2.00 19.83 2.46
CA THR A 187 1.54 18.53 2.99
C THR A 187 0.04 18.39 2.80
N LEU A 188 -0.73 19.43 3.10
CA LEU A 188 -2.17 19.47 2.89
C LEU A 188 -2.54 19.32 1.41
N GLU A 189 -1.85 20.01 0.52
CA GLU A 189 -2.05 19.91 -0.93
C GLU A 189 -1.73 18.52 -1.48
N THR A 190 -0.72 17.84 -0.92
CA THR A 190 -0.34 16.49 -1.35
C THR A 190 -1.47 15.48 -1.13
N VAL A 191 -2.21 15.59 -0.02
CA VAL A 191 -3.27 14.64 0.34
C VAL A 191 -4.66 15.08 -0.07
N ARG A 192 -4.82 16.33 -0.51
CA ARG A 192 -6.13 16.94 -0.82
C ARG A 192 -6.96 16.09 -1.79
N ARG A 193 -6.35 15.65 -2.90
CA ARG A 193 -7.07 14.90 -3.92
C ARG A 193 -7.62 13.57 -3.39
N LEU A 194 -6.80 12.82 -2.66
CA LEU A 194 -7.22 11.58 -2.00
C LEU A 194 -8.36 11.85 -1.00
N ALA A 195 -8.20 12.87 -0.14
CA ALA A 195 -9.19 13.21 0.88
C ALA A 195 -10.56 13.55 0.26
N GLU A 196 -10.57 14.31 -0.82
CA GLU A 196 -11.80 14.67 -1.55
C GLU A 196 -12.44 13.48 -2.26
N GLN A 197 -11.66 12.61 -2.90
CA GLN A 197 -12.17 11.44 -3.62
C GLN A 197 -12.80 10.41 -2.68
N GLU A 198 -12.14 10.17 -1.55
CA GLU A 198 -12.52 9.12 -0.60
C GLU A 198 -13.41 9.65 0.55
N GLY A 199 -13.65 10.96 0.61
CA GLY A 199 -14.44 11.61 1.66
C GLY A 199 -13.79 11.52 3.05
N ILE A 200 -12.45 11.57 3.12
CA ILE A 200 -11.69 11.41 4.35
C ILE A 200 -11.38 12.78 4.97
N ALA A 201 -11.63 12.92 6.27
CA ALA A 201 -11.22 14.11 7.01
C ALA A 201 -9.69 14.17 7.17
N VAL A 202 -9.12 15.33 6.90
CA VAL A 202 -7.69 15.61 7.15
C VAL A 202 -7.55 16.21 8.55
N GLU A 203 -6.92 15.47 9.44
CA GLU A 203 -6.57 15.88 10.79
C GLU A 203 -5.21 16.60 10.77
N VAL A 204 -5.23 17.91 11.03
CA VAL A 204 -4.01 18.70 11.12
C VAL A 204 -3.29 18.38 12.44
N THR A 205 -2.09 17.84 12.33
CA THR A 205 -1.25 17.41 13.45
C THR A 205 0.09 18.16 13.39
N PRO A 206 0.23 19.31 14.08
CA PRO A 206 1.46 20.11 14.07
C PRO A 206 2.71 19.34 14.49
N MET A 207 2.56 18.27 15.29
CA MET A 207 3.66 17.39 15.69
C MET A 207 4.29 16.60 14.53
N LEU A 208 3.64 16.58 13.36
CA LEU A 208 4.20 16.03 12.12
C LEU A 208 4.88 17.11 11.26
N GLY A 209 4.86 18.37 11.70
CA GLY A 209 5.41 19.52 10.99
C GLY A 209 6.89 19.78 11.24
N THR A 210 7.43 20.77 10.55
CA THR A 210 8.83 21.23 10.66
C THR A 210 9.15 21.77 12.05
N SER A 211 8.17 22.38 12.73
CA SER A 211 8.28 22.85 14.12
C SER A 211 8.65 21.72 15.10
N ALA A 212 8.16 20.50 14.85
CA ALA A 212 8.44 19.31 15.67
C ALA A 212 9.93 18.89 15.67
N ILE A 213 10.66 19.22 14.59
CA ILE A 213 12.10 18.93 14.46
C ILE A 213 12.91 19.63 15.56
N SER A 214 12.53 20.87 15.87
CA SER A 214 13.22 21.70 16.86
C SER A 214 12.68 21.57 18.28
N ALA A 215 11.39 21.24 18.42
CA ALA A 215 10.68 21.30 19.70
C ALA A 215 10.65 19.97 20.48
N ALA A 216 10.46 18.82 19.82
CA ALA A 216 10.45 17.50 20.47
C ALA A 216 10.27 16.34 19.47
N PRO A 217 11.35 15.62 19.06
CA PRO A 217 11.24 14.38 18.28
C PRO A 217 10.32 13.32 18.92
N ALA A 218 10.21 13.34 20.26
CA ALA A 218 9.31 12.48 21.02
C ALA A 218 7.82 12.70 20.69
N ALA A 219 7.42 13.91 20.30
CA ALA A 219 6.02 14.21 20.00
C ALA A 219 5.58 13.61 18.66
N ALA A 220 6.43 13.69 17.62
CA ALA A 220 6.20 13.01 16.35
C ALA A 220 6.13 11.49 16.54
N GLN A 221 7.04 10.93 17.36
CA GLN A 221 7.01 9.51 17.72
C GLN A 221 5.74 9.11 18.47
N ALA A 222 5.26 9.93 19.41
CA ALA A 222 4.05 9.65 20.17
C ALA A 222 2.80 9.68 19.28
N ALA A 223 2.69 10.67 18.38
CA ALA A 223 1.60 10.75 17.41
C ALA A 223 1.58 9.53 16.47
N ALA A 224 2.75 9.05 16.04
CA ALA A 224 2.88 7.89 15.19
C ALA A 224 2.58 6.57 15.94
N ASP A 225 3.07 6.41 17.17
CA ASP A 225 2.80 5.23 18.00
C ASP A 225 1.32 5.11 18.35
N ALA A 226 0.61 6.24 18.53
CA ALA A 226 -0.83 6.25 18.80
C ALA A 226 -1.67 5.63 17.67
N VAL A 227 -1.17 5.60 16.43
CA VAL A 227 -1.88 4.98 15.30
C VAL A 227 -1.43 3.55 15.00
N ARG A 228 -0.41 3.03 15.70
CA ARG A 228 0.08 1.66 15.54
C ARG A 228 -0.99 0.62 15.85
N SER A 229 -1.79 0.85 16.90
CA SER A 229 -2.90 -0.02 17.30
C SER A 229 -4.22 0.34 16.64
N SER A 230 -4.21 1.21 15.61
CA SER A 230 -5.41 1.51 14.84
C SER A 230 -5.98 0.23 14.21
N THR A 231 -7.29 0.07 14.31
CA THR A 231 -8.03 -1.01 13.63
C THR A 231 -8.39 -0.63 12.19
N GLU A 232 -8.17 0.62 11.79
CA GLU A 232 -8.42 1.12 10.45
C GLU A 232 -7.13 1.67 9.82
N PRO A 233 -6.95 1.59 8.49
CA PRO A 233 -5.75 2.10 7.85
C PRO A 233 -5.63 3.64 7.99
N VAL A 234 -4.42 4.12 8.19
CA VAL A 234 -4.11 5.53 8.44
C VAL A 234 -3.05 6.01 7.45
N LEU A 235 -3.20 7.24 6.95
CA LEU A 235 -2.14 7.92 6.19
C LEU A 235 -1.57 9.08 7.01
N LEU A 236 -0.25 9.14 7.09
CA LEU A 236 0.55 10.20 7.71
C LEU A 236 1.28 10.97 6.60
N CYS A 237 1.00 12.26 6.41
CA CYS A 237 1.74 13.10 5.47
C CYS A 237 2.65 14.10 6.20
N THR A 238 3.94 14.06 5.89
CA THR A 238 4.97 14.80 6.63
C THR A 238 6.17 15.21 5.75
N HIS A 239 7.22 15.70 6.40
CA HIS A 239 8.45 16.23 5.81
C HIS A 239 9.60 15.24 5.91
N ARG A 240 10.59 15.37 5.01
CA ARG A 240 11.78 14.50 4.96
C ARG A 240 12.44 14.30 6.33
N GLN A 241 12.55 15.37 7.11
CA GLN A 241 13.24 15.41 8.39
C GLN A 241 12.49 14.66 9.48
N VAL A 242 11.16 14.59 9.39
CA VAL A 242 10.27 14.02 10.41
C VAL A 242 9.98 12.54 10.15
N VAL A 243 10.15 12.06 8.90
CA VAL A 243 9.96 10.64 8.52
C VAL A 243 10.69 9.69 9.47
N ARG A 244 11.93 9.98 9.84
CA ARG A 244 12.71 9.10 10.74
C ARG A 244 12.06 8.98 12.11
N ASP A 245 11.56 10.07 12.66
CA ASP A 245 10.95 10.08 13.99
C ASP A 245 9.58 9.41 13.96
N VAL A 246 8.80 9.59 12.88
CA VAL A 246 7.55 8.84 12.65
C VAL A 246 7.81 7.33 12.58
N LEU A 247 8.80 6.89 11.80
CA LEU A 247 9.17 5.47 11.72
C LEU A 247 9.67 4.94 13.07
N GLY A 248 10.45 5.73 13.82
CA GLY A 248 10.89 5.37 15.16
C GLY A 248 9.74 5.19 16.16
N GLY A 249 8.65 5.95 16.01
CA GLY A 249 7.42 5.75 16.79
C GLY A 249 6.67 4.49 16.40
N LEU A 250 6.45 4.28 15.09
CA LEU A 250 5.72 3.12 14.56
C LEU A 250 6.44 1.80 14.80
N MET A 251 7.77 1.81 14.77
CA MET A 251 8.62 0.63 14.92
C MET A 251 9.24 0.52 16.33
N ARG A 252 8.74 1.26 17.32
CA ARG A 252 9.34 1.31 18.67
C ARG A 252 9.37 -0.04 19.38
N THR A 253 8.39 -0.91 19.10
CA THR A 253 8.20 -2.20 19.76
C THR A 253 8.67 -3.39 18.92
N THR A 254 9.32 -3.15 17.78
CA THR A 254 9.91 -4.22 16.96
C THR A 254 11.42 -4.29 17.20
N ASP A 255 11.98 -5.50 17.04
CA ASP A 255 13.43 -5.71 17.01
C ASP A 255 14.06 -5.20 15.72
N GLU A 256 13.25 -4.89 14.70
CA GLU A 256 13.70 -4.31 13.44
C GLU A 256 14.04 -2.84 13.56
N LYS A 257 15.15 -2.44 12.93
CA LYS A 257 15.56 -1.03 12.89
C LYS A 257 14.81 -0.30 11.76
N PRO A 258 14.32 0.93 12.00
CA PRO A 258 13.78 1.77 10.94
C PRO A 258 14.75 1.90 9.76
N PRO A 259 14.23 1.94 8.52
CA PRO A 259 15.05 2.25 7.35
C PRO A 259 15.83 3.56 7.55
N GLN A 260 17.14 3.52 7.29
CA GLN A 260 18.00 4.72 7.38
C GLN A 260 17.86 5.64 6.16
N THR A 261 17.14 5.19 5.14
CA THR A 261 17.01 5.91 3.88
C THR A 261 15.94 6.99 3.96
N THR A 262 16.20 8.15 3.36
CA THR A 262 15.20 9.22 3.30
C THR A 262 14.25 9.02 2.12
N LEU A 263 12.97 9.36 2.31
CA LEU A 263 11.99 9.47 1.24
C LEU A 263 12.26 10.69 0.37
N GLN A 264 12.21 10.56 -0.95
CA GLN A 264 12.12 11.68 -1.90
C GLN A 264 10.69 12.26 -1.92
N PRO A 265 10.47 13.48 -2.47
CA PRO A 265 9.12 14.03 -2.54
C PRO A 265 8.16 13.05 -3.23
N GLY A 266 6.99 12.81 -2.63
CA GLY A 266 5.99 11.86 -3.14
C GLY A 266 6.28 10.38 -2.87
N GLU A 267 7.46 10.01 -2.37
CA GLU A 267 7.71 8.63 -1.92
C GLU A 267 7.05 8.36 -0.58
N PHE A 268 6.74 7.08 -0.33
CA PHE A 268 6.09 6.66 0.90
C PHE A 268 6.57 5.28 1.38
N PHE A 269 6.44 5.07 2.69
CA PHE A 269 6.48 3.74 3.29
C PHE A 269 5.05 3.28 3.59
N VAL A 270 4.84 1.97 3.59
CA VAL A 270 3.62 1.35 4.14
C VAL A 270 4.03 0.35 5.20
N LEU A 271 3.60 0.59 6.43
CA LEU A 271 3.85 -0.31 7.55
C LEU A 271 2.56 -1.08 7.82
N HIS A 272 2.68 -2.40 7.96
CA HIS A 272 1.56 -3.28 8.20
C HIS A 272 1.56 -3.76 9.64
N PHE A 273 0.41 -3.66 10.30
CA PHE A 273 0.22 -4.05 11.68
C PHE A 273 -0.89 -5.08 11.84
N ALA A 274 -0.73 -5.99 12.80
CA ALA A 274 -1.78 -6.91 13.23
C ALA A 274 -1.90 -6.85 14.75
N ALA A 275 -3.07 -6.47 15.26
CA ALA A 275 -3.28 -6.21 16.69
C ALA A 275 -2.19 -5.29 17.31
N GLY A 276 -1.76 -4.28 16.53
CA GLY A 276 -0.68 -3.35 16.89
C GLY A 276 0.74 -3.90 16.71
N VAL A 277 0.93 -5.20 16.47
CA VAL A 277 2.27 -5.77 16.24
C VAL A 277 2.72 -5.45 14.82
N PHE A 278 3.94 -4.95 14.65
CA PHE A 278 4.54 -4.71 13.34
C PHE A 278 4.74 -6.03 12.58
N VAL A 279 4.36 -6.06 11.30
CA VAL A 279 4.37 -7.27 10.47
C VAL A 279 5.27 -7.13 9.25
N ALA A 280 5.20 -5.99 8.55
CA ALA A 280 5.95 -5.77 7.33
C ALA A 280 6.11 -4.28 7.04
N LEU A 281 7.13 -3.94 6.26
CA LEU A 281 7.36 -2.61 5.73
C LEU A 281 7.58 -2.67 4.22
N GLU A 282 6.87 -1.82 3.50
CA GLU A 282 7.04 -1.56 2.08
C GLU A 282 7.64 -0.17 1.87
N ARG A 283 8.40 -0.01 0.79
CA ARG A 283 8.80 1.29 0.26
C ARG A 283 8.36 1.42 -1.18
N HIS A 284 7.72 2.54 -1.49
CA HIS A 284 7.27 2.87 -2.84
C HIS A 284 7.86 4.20 -3.29
N SER A 285 8.24 4.25 -4.57
CA SER A 285 8.60 5.50 -5.23
C SER A 285 7.35 6.36 -5.44
N GLY A 286 7.56 7.67 -5.68
CA GLY A 286 6.49 8.52 -6.20
C GLY A 286 6.08 8.12 -7.62
N VAL A 287 5.07 8.83 -8.14
CA VAL A 287 4.59 8.76 -9.52
C VAL A 287 4.89 10.05 -10.28
#